data_AF-M6ZNX9-F1
#
_entry.id   AF-M6ZNX9-F1
#
_cell.length_a   1.000
_cell.length_b   1.000
_cell.length_c   1.000
_cell.angle_alpha   90.00
_cell.angle_beta   90.00
_cell.angle_gamma   90.00
#
_symmetry.space_group_name_H-M   'P 1'
#
loop_
_entity.id
_entity.type
_entity.pdbx_description
1 polymer ?
#
loop_
_entity_poly.entity_id
_entity_poly.type
_entity_poly.pdbx_seq_one_letter_code
_entity_poly.pdbx_strand_id
1 'polypeptide(L)'
;MGTTLVLIADQHSKKYQIMVLEGAIRVDSTKSKMDILPGYSVLKDGSSESSTQSSGQEVEVMKIEPKEFTKYQALSENSKKVLNENFTHHNRETDFLIKSEIEENSYPIYRITLKNKQVVSGTIEETEKFYLLKDKDGNIKEIEKEDIIELELVQPKN
;
A
#
# COMPACT_ATOMS: atom_id res chain seq x y z
N MET A 1 15.14 -16.06 -19.46
CA MET A 1 13.96 -15.19 -19.28
C MET A 1 13.68 -15.09 -17.79
N GLY A 2 13.53 -13.88 -17.26
CA GLY A 2 13.17 -13.67 -15.85
C GLY A 2 11.66 -13.80 -15.63
N THR A 3 11.24 -14.07 -14.39
CA THR A 3 9.83 -14.03 -13.97
C THR A 3 9.66 -12.81 -13.07
N THR A 4 8.63 -12.00 -13.31
CA THR A 4 8.33 -10.82 -12.50
C THR A 4 6.95 -11.00 -11.86
N LEU A 5 6.89 -10.90 -10.54
CA LEU A 5 5.69 -11.10 -9.74
C LEU A 5 5.43 -9.90 -8.83
N VAL A 6 4.15 -9.65 -8.53
CA VAL A 6 3.73 -8.74 -7.44
C VAL A 6 3.03 -9.58 -6.38
N LEU A 7 3.38 -9.35 -5.12
CA LEU A 7 2.68 -9.93 -3.97
C LEU A 7 1.90 -8.83 -3.27
N ILE A 8 0.59 -8.98 -3.20
CA ILE A 8 -0.29 -8.13 -2.41
C ILE A 8 -0.79 -8.97 -1.24
N ALA A 9 -0.56 -8.48 -0.03
CA ALA A 9 -1.00 -9.13 1.19
C ALA A 9 -1.93 -8.19 1.96
N ASP A 10 -3.21 -8.53 2.02
CA ASP A 10 -4.18 -7.82 2.85
C ASP A 10 -4.21 -8.48 4.24
N GLN A 11 -3.69 -7.76 5.23
CA GLN A 11 -3.61 -8.23 6.61
C GLN A 11 -4.99 -8.34 7.27
N HIS A 12 -5.99 -7.57 6.84
CA HIS A 12 -7.33 -7.58 7.41
C HIS A 12 -8.15 -8.76 6.90
N SER A 13 -8.09 -9.02 5.59
CA SER A 13 -8.81 -10.16 5.00
C SER A 13 -8.01 -11.46 5.00
N LYS A 14 -6.75 -11.43 5.45
CA LYS A 14 -5.78 -12.54 5.33
C LYS A 14 -5.67 -13.06 3.89
N LYS A 15 -5.95 -12.25 2.87
CA LYS A 15 -5.87 -12.68 1.48
C LYS A 15 -4.51 -12.31 0.89
N TYR A 16 -3.93 -13.28 0.19
CA TYR A 16 -2.70 -13.10 -0.56
C TYR A 16 -3.02 -13.19 -2.05
N GLN A 17 -2.54 -12.22 -2.83
CA GLN A 17 -2.66 -12.19 -4.27
C GLN A 17 -1.26 -12.14 -4.89
N ILE A 18 -1.00 -13.04 -5.84
CA ILE A 18 0.23 -13.05 -6.64
C ILE A 18 -0.14 -12.70 -8.07
N MET A 19 0.36 -11.57 -8.57
CA MET A 19 0.15 -11.13 -9.96
C MET A 19 1.35 -11.52 -10.81
N VAL A 20 1.11 -12.07 -12.01
CA VAL A 20 2.16 -12.39 -12.97
C VAL A 20 2.30 -11.25 -13.96
N LEU A 21 3.46 -10.59 -13.99
CA LEU A 21 3.74 -9.48 -14.91
C LEU A 21 4.58 -9.92 -16.12
N GLU A 22 5.51 -10.85 -15.91
CA GLU A 22 6.36 -11.42 -16.96
C GLU A 22 6.72 -12.87 -16.62
N GLY A 23 6.95 -13.69 -17.66
CA GLY A 23 7.25 -15.11 -17.48
C GLY A 23 5.99 -15.93 -17.25
N ALA A 24 6.08 -16.96 -16.42
CA ALA A 24 4.93 -17.76 -16.01
C ALA A 24 5.22 -18.41 -14.66
N ILE A 25 4.18 -18.70 -13.88
CA ILE A 25 4.30 -19.50 -12.66
C ILE A 25 3.46 -20.75 -12.78
N ARG A 26 3.93 -21.85 -12.18
CA ARG A 26 3.17 -23.08 -12.08
C ARG A 26 2.53 -23.16 -10.70
N VAL A 27 1.21 -23.24 -10.67
CA VAL A 27 0.45 -23.46 -9.45
C VAL A 27 0.10 -24.93 -9.35
N ASP A 28 0.45 -25.54 -8.22
CA ASP A 28 0.09 -26.91 -7.87
C ASP A 28 -1.14 -26.89 -6.97
N SER A 29 -2.29 -27.31 -7.51
CA SER A 29 -3.54 -27.45 -6.75
C SER A 29 -3.91 -28.92 -6.67
N THR A 30 -4.71 -29.26 -5.65
CA THR A 30 -5.22 -30.62 -5.41
C THR A 30 -5.94 -31.24 -6.63
N LYS A 31 -6.46 -30.41 -7.55
CA LYS A 31 -7.20 -30.85 -8.75
C LYS A 31 -6.38 -30.82 -10.04
N SER A 32 -5.37 -29.95 -10.15
CA SER A 32 -4.56 -29.81 -11.38
C SER A 32 -3.32 -28.93 -11.17
N LYS A 33 -2.34 -29.12 -12.06
CA LYS A 33 -1.22 -28.19 -12.27
C LYS A 33 -1.57 -27.25 -13.42
N MET A 34 -1.48 -25.95 -13.18
CA MET A 34 -1.76 -24.94 -14.19
C MET A 34 -0.60 -23.95 -14.28
N ASP A 35 -0.26 -23.58 -15.51
CA ASP A 35 0.68 -22.49 -15.78
C ASP A 35 -0.11 -21.17 -15.90
N ILE A 36 0.22 -20.22 -15.04
CA ILE A 36 -0.38 -18.89 -14.98
C ILE A 36 0.52 -17.93 -15.74
N LEU A 37 -0.06 -17.28 -16.74
CA LEU A 37 0.61 -16.37 -17.66
C LEU A 37 0.48 -14.91 -17.21
N PRO A 38 1.24 -13.99 -17.81
CA PRO A 38 1.12 -12.57 -17.50
C PRO A 38 -0.29 -12.04 -17.75
N GLY A 39 -0.73 -11.12 -16.88
CA GLY A 39 -2.10 -10.57 -16.91
C GLY A 39 -3.11 -11.35 -16.08
N TYR A 40 -2.66 -12.40 -15.37
CA TYR A 40 -3.45 -13.15 -14.41
C TYR A 40 -2.84 -13.08 -13.01
N SER A 41 -3.70 -13.18 -12.01
CA SER A 41 -3.33 -13.27 -10.62
C SER A 41 -3.89 -14.53 -9.96
N VAL A 42 -3.23 -14.93 -8.89
CA VAL A 42 -3.53 -16.11 -8.08
C VAL A 42 -3.89 -15.64 -6.68
N LEU A 43 -5.08 -15.98 -6.19
CA LEU A 43 -5.52 -15.62 -4.85
C LEU A 43 -5.49 -16.84 -3.92
N LYS A 44 -5.04 -16.60 -2.71
CA LYS A 44 -5.04 -17.56 -1.61
C LYS A 44 -5.61 -16.91 -0.36
N ASP A 45 -6.61 -17.56 0.23
CA ASP A 45 -7.12 -17.22 1.55
C ASP A 45 -6.19 -17.77 2.64
N GLY A 46 -5.65 -16.88 3.46
CA GLY A 46 -4.75 -17.15 4.59
C GLY A 46 -5.46 -17.38 5.92
N SER A 47 -6.79 -17.32 5.97
CA SER A 47 -7.57 -17.66 7.17
C SER A 47 -7.53 -19.16 7.51
N SER A 48 -7.13 -20.01 6.56
CA SER A 48 -7.04 -21.45 6.72
C SER A 48 -5.65 -21.89 7.20
N GLU A 49 -5.29 -21.53 8.44
CA GLU A 49 -4.12 -22.06 9.16
C GLU A 49 -4.47 -23.26 10.05
N SER A 50 -5.36 -24.17 9.61
CA SER A 50 -5.46 -25.48 10.27
C SER A 50 -4.52 -26.46 9.58
N SER A 51 -3.43 -26.75 10.30
CA SER A 51 -2.48 -27.82 10.03
C SER A 51 -3.21 -29.14 9.79
N THR A 52 -2.69 -29.90 8.81
CA THR A 52 -3.05 -31.26 8.40
C THR A 52 -4.18 -31.39 7.37
N GLN A 53 -3.78 -31.98 6.24
CA GLN A 53 -4.61 -32.59 5.18
C GLN A 53 -5.29 -31.65 4.16
N SER A 54 -4.71 -31.74 2.96
CA SER A 54 -5.28 -31.56 1.63
C SER A 54 -6.80 -31.78 1.52
N SER A 55 -7.59 -30.78 1.90
CA SER A 55 -9.01 -30.73 1.53
C SER A 55 -9.32 -29.38 0.90
N GLY A 56 -9.17 -29.33 -0.43
CA GLY A 56 -9.94 -28.43 -1.28
C GLY A 56 -9.69 -26.93 -1.16
N GLN A 57 -8.49 -26.47 -0.81
CA GLN A 57 -8.14 -25.06 -1.02
C GLN A 57 -8.07 -24.79 -2.52
N GLU A 58 -9.18 -24.28 -3.06
CA GLU A 58 -9.31 -23.90 -4.45
C GLU A 58 -8.54 -22.59 -4.65
N VAL A 59 -7.37 -22.71 -5.27
CA VAL A 59 -6.60 -21.55 -5.69
C VAL A 59 -7.40 -20.84 -6.78
N GLU A 60 -7.80 -19.61 -6.52
CA GLU A 60 -8.56 -18.81 -7.48
C GLU A 60 -7.61 -18.11 -8.43
N VAL A 61 -7.90 -18.21 -9.73
CA VAL A 61 -7.16 -17.51 -10.78
C VAL A 61 -8.09 -16.48 -11.40
N MET A 62 -7.68 -15.22 -11.39
CA MET A 62 -8.45 -14.15 -12.01
C MET A 62 -7.61 -13.33 -12.97
N LYS A 63 -8.28 -12.68 -13.92
CA LYS A 63 -7.64 -11.74 -14.82
C LYS A 63 -7.42 -10.43 -14.08
N ILE A 64 -6.22 -9.87 -14.18
CA ILE A 64 -5.88 -8.58 -13.59
C ILE A 64 -6.61 -7.48 -14.37
N GLU A 65 -7.13 -6.49 -13.65
CA GLU A 65 -7.71 -5.31 -14.29
C GLU A 65 -6.68 -4.58 -15.17
N PRO A 66 -7.00 -4.19 -16.42
CA PRO A 66 -6.00 -3.64 -17.35
C PRO A 66 -5.25 -2.41 -16.82
N LYS A 67 -5.92 -1.56 -16.03
CA LYS A 67 -5.30 -0.40 -15.39
C LYS A 67 -4.29 -0.80 -14.31
N GLU A 68 -4.66 -1.79 -13.50
CA GLU A 68 -3.83 -2.32 -12.43
C GLU A 68 -2.60 -3.05 -12.99
N PHE A 69 -2.79 -3.84 -14.05
CA PHE A 69 -1.71 -4.50 -14.76
C PHE A 69 -0.68 -3.49 -15.32
N THR A 70 -1.17 -2.46 -16.02
CA THR A 70 -0.31 -1.40 -16.56
C THR A 70 0.46 -0.68 -15.46
N LYS A 71 -0.20 -0.38 -14.33
CA LYS A 71 0.43 0.27 -13.16
C LYS A 71 1.64 -0.53 -12.68
N TYR A 72 1.44 -1.80 -12.36
CA TYR A 72 2.52 -2.63 -11.82
C TYR A 72 3.60 -2.97 -12.85
N GLN A 73 3.24 -3.06 -14.13
CA GLN A 73 4.23 -3.21 -15.22
C GLN A 73 5.17 -2.00 -15.28
N ALA A 74 4.64 -0.77 -15.23
CA ALA A 74 5.44 0.45 -15.23
C ALA A 74 6.37 0.54 -14.01
N LEU A 75 5.87 0.16 -12.83
CA LEU A 75 6.66 0.10 -11.59
C LEU A 75 7.83 -0.89 -11.69
N SER A 76 7.56 -2.08 -12.26
CA SER A 76 8.58 -3.10 -12.51
C SER A 76 9.67 -2.61 -13.46
N GLU A 77 9.29 -2.04 -14.61
CA GLU A 77 10.24 -1.52 -15.59
C GLU A 77 11.11 -0.41 -15.01
N ASN A 78 10.52 0.51 -14.23
CA ASN A 78 11.27 1.56 -13.56
C ASN A 78 12.25 1.00 -12.54
N SER A 79 11.81 0.04 -11.73
CA SER A 79 12.67 -0.62 -10.73
C SER A 79 13.84 -1.36 -11.37
N LYS A 80 13.61 -2.02 -12.52
CA LYS A 80 14.68 -2.66 -13.30
C LYS A 80 15.72 -1.66 -13.81
N LYS A 81 15.30 -0.46 -14.22
CA LYS A 81 16.23 0.61 -14.63
C LYS A 81 17.08 1.11 -13.47
N VAL A 82 16.49 1.28 -12.29
CA VAL A 82 17.23 1.63 -11.06
C VAL A 82 18.27 0.58 -10.70
N LEU A 83 17.93 -0.70 -10.80
CA LEU A 83 18.84 -1.80 -10.47
C LEU A 83 19.96 -2.03 -11.50
N ASN A 84 19.70 -1.78 -12.80
CA ASN A 84 20.63 -2.14 -13.87
C ASN A 84 21.42 -0.95 -14.47
N GLU A 85 20.93 0.28 -14.36
CA GLU A 85 21.44 1.43 -15.13
C GLU A 85 22.08 2.54 -14.25
N ASN A 86 22.57 2.22 -13.05
CA ASN A 86 23.20 3.19 -12.11
C ASN A 86 22.32 4.39 -11.72
N PHE A 87 20.98 4.31 -11.88
CA PHE A 87 20.10 5.34 -11.34
C PHE A 87 20.03 5.19 -9.82
N THR A 88 20.17 6.31 -9.11
CA THR A 88 20.13 6.34 -7.64
C THR A 88 18.72 6.46 -7.07
N HIS A 89 17.72 6.71 -7.93
CA HIS A 89 16.34 6.98 -7.52
C HIS A 89 15.35 6.48 -8.58
N HIS A 90 14.14 6.12 -8.14
CA HIS A 90 13.02 5.86 -9.04
C HIS A 90 12.54 7.13 -9.73
N ASN A 91 11.70 7.00 -10.77
CA ASN A 91 11.06 8.18 -11.34
C ASN A 91 9.97 8.72 -10.38
N ARG A 92 9.61 10.00 -10.54
CA ARG A 92 8.64 10.70 -9.68
C ARG A 92 7.29 9.99 -9.57
N GLU A 93 6.84 9.34 -10.65
CA GLU A 93 5.58 8.62 -10.70
C GLU A 93 5.62 7.32 -9.88
N THR A 94 6.72 6.57 -9.98
CA THR A 94 6.96 5.36 -9.17
C THR A 94 7.12 5.71 -7.70
N ASP A 95 7.88 6.76 -7.38
CA ASP A 95 7.99 7.27 -6.01
C ASP A 95 6.64 7.69 -5.44
N PHE A 96 5.81 8.36 -6.24
CA PHE A 96 4.46 8.75 -5.82
C PHE A 96 3.58 7.53 -5.57
N LEU A 97 3.62 6.54 -6.45
CA LEU A 97 2.82 5.32 -6.30
C LEU A 97 3.25 4.50 -5.08
N ILE A 98 4.56 4.30 -4.88
CA ILE A 98 5.11 3.61 -3.70
C ILE A 98 4.69 4.34 -2.42
N LYS A 99 4.82 5.68 -2.40
CA LYS A 99 4.38 6.49 -1.26
C LYS A 99 2.87 6.36 -1.04
N SER A 100 2.06 6.48 -2.08
CA SER A 100 0.59 6.45 -1.97
C SER A 100 0.04 5.14 -1.38
N GLU A 101 0.65 4.00 -1.68
CA GLU A 101 0.25 2.70 -1.09
C GLU A 101 0.72 2.54 0.37
N ILE A 102 1.84 3.17 0.74
CA ILE A 102 2.29 3.21 2.15
C ILE A 102 1.43 4.19 2.96
N GLU A 103 0.93 5.25 2.33
CA GLU A 103 0.08 6.31 2.90
C GLU A 103 -1.40 5.91 3.09
N GLU A 104 -1.85 4.77 2.54
CA GLU A 104 -3.15 4.18 2.92
C GLU A 104 -3.18 3.71 4.38
N ASN A 105 -2.03 3.69 5.08
CA ASN A 105 -2.00 3.76 6.53
C ASN A 105 -2.40 5.17 6.99
N SER A 106 -3.72 5.38 7.11
CA SER A 106 -4.39 6.54 7.72
C SER A 106 -3.44 7.38 8.58
N TYR A 107 -2.91 8.46 8.00
CA TYR A 107 -2.13 9.40 8.77
C TYR A 107 -2.91 9.81 10.02
N PRO A 108 -2.28 9.76 11.21
CA PRO A 108 -2.96 10.07 12.46
C PRO A 108 -3.59 11.47 12.39
N ILE A 109 -4.90 11.56 12.60
CA ILE A 109 -5.61 12.84 12.67
C ILE A 109 -5.50 13.36 14.09
N TYR A 110 -4.94 14.55 14.23
CA TYR A 110 -4.83 15.25 15.51
C TYR A 110 -5.92 16.30 15.65
N ARG A 111 -6.40 16.51 16.88
CA ARG A 111 -7.20 17.66 17.28
C ARG A 111 -6.33 18.55 18.15
N ILE A 112 -6.16 19.81 17.74
CA ILE A 112 -5.34 20.81 18.44
C ILE A 112 -6.26 21.89 19.02
N THR A 113 -6.17 22.12 20.32
CA THR A 113 -6.81 23.25 21.00
C THR A 113 -5.75 24.33 21.25
N LEU A 114 -5.96 25.53 20.72
CA LEU A 114 -5.04 26.66 20.85
C LEU A 114 -5.41 27.57 22.04
N LYS A 115 -4.47 28.41 22.48
CA LYS A 115 -4.66 29.41 23.54
C LYS A 115 -5.83 30.37 23.31
N ASN A 116 -6.06 30.72 22.05
CA ASN A 116 -7.19 31.54 21.64
C ASN A 116 -8.55 30.78 21.62
N LYS A 117 -8.59 29.55 22.16
CA LYS A 117 -9.73 28.63 22.16
C LYS A 117 -10.15 28.10 20.79
N GLN A 118 -9.36 28.36 19.74
CA GLN A 118 -9.60 27.78 18.42
C GLN A 118 -9.26 26.29 18.46
N VAL A 119 -10.15 25.46 17.92
CA VAL A 119 -9.93 24.03 17.75
C VAL A 119 -9.76 23.75 16.26
N VAL A 120 -8.70 23.04 15.91
CA VAL A 120 -8.37 22.66 14.53
C VAL A 120 -8.04 21.17 14.48
N SER A 121 -8.24 20.54 13.33
CA SER A 121 -8.00 19.11 13.17
C SER A 121 -7.41 18.76 11.81
N GLY A 122 -6.53 17.76 11.78
CA GLY A 122 -5.83 17.38 10.57
C GLY A 122 -4.59 16.54 10.86
N THR A 123 -3.82 16.23 9.82
CA THR A 123 -2.52 15.59 9.97
C THR A 123 -1.48 16.65 10.33
N ILE A 124 -0.52 16.32 11.19
CA ILE A 124 0.55 17.25 11.57
C ILE A 124 1.91 16.77 11.07
N GLU A 125 2.72 17.71 10.61
CA GLU A 125 4.17 17.53 10.50
C GLU A 125 4.86 18.38 11.57
N GLU A 126 5.81 17.80 12.29
CA GLU A 126 6.52 18.47 13.37
C GLU A 126 7.82 19.11 12.87
N THR A 127 8.02 20.39 13.20
CA THR A 127 9.30 21.09 13.06
C THR A 127 9.83 21.46 14.44
N GLU A 128 10.98 22.13 14.54
CA GLU A 128 11.54 22.52 15.84
C GLU A 128 10.59 23.41 16.65
N LYS A 129 9.96 24.41 16.01
CA LYS A 129 9.14 25.44 16.68
C LYS A 129 7.64 25.39 16.36
N PHE A 130 7.26 24.71 15.28
CA PHE A 130 5.90 24.72 14.77
C PHE A 130 5.38 23.31 14.49
N TYR A 131 4.06 23.16 14.52
CA TYR A 131 3.37 22.10 13.82
C TYR A 131 2.77 22.65 12.52
N LEU A 132 3.01 21.97 11.41
CA LEU A 132 2.33 22.20 10.15
C LEU A 132 1.09 21.31 10.13
N LEU A 133 -0.08 21.90 10.38
CA LEU A 133 -1.35 21.20 10.33
C LEU A 133 -1.90 21.25 8.91
N LYS A 134 -2.13 20.08 8.31
CA LYS A 134 -2.83 19.93 7.04
C LYS A 134 -4.26 19.47 7.30
N ASP A 135 -5.24 20.28 6.91
CA ASP A 135 -6.66 19.97 7.06
C ASP A 135 -7.15 18.97 5.99
N LYS A 136 -8.42 18.54 6.11
CA LYS A 136 -9.08 17.63 5.19
C LYS A 136 -9.21 18.17 3.75
N ASP A 137 -9.19 19.50 3.60
CA ASP A 137 -9.34 20.19 2.32
C ASP A 137 -7.94 20.44 1.69
N GLY A 138 -6.87 20.01 2.37
CA GLY A 138 -5.48 20.10 1.93
C GLY A 138 -4.80 21.43 2.27
N ASN A 139 -5.45 22.32 3.01
CA ASN A 139 -4.84 23.58 3.43
C ASN A 139 -3.84 23.34 4.56
N ILE A 140 -2.71 24.01 4.48
CA ILE A 140 -1.63 23.92 5.47
C ILE A 140 -1.68 25.17 6.35
N LYS A 141 -1.67 24.99 7.66
CA LYS A 141 -1.59 26.05 8.66
C LYS A 141 -0.42 25.80 9.58
N GLU A 142 0.42 26.82 9.76
CA GLU A 142 1.48 26.81 10.74
C GLU A 142 0.93 27.16 12.14
N ILE A 143 1.31 26.38 13.14
CA ILE A 143 0.89 26.54 14.53
C ILE A 143 2.13 26.51 15.42
N GLU A 144 2.39 27.60 16.13
CA GLU A 144 3.46 27.65 17.13
C GLU A 144 3.17 26.66 18.26
N LYS A 145 4.17 25.85 18.62
CA LYS A 145 4.02 24.87 19.73
C LYS A 145 3.65 25.55 21.04
N GLU A 146 4.14 26.76 21.25
CA GLU A 146 3.84 27.57 22.42
C GLU A 146 2.37 27.99 22.49
N ASP A 147 1.66 28.03 21.37
CA ASP A 147 0.25 28.44 21.30
C ASP A 147 -0.75 27.30 21.52
N ILE A 148 -0.25 26.08 21.70
CA ILE A 148 -1.08 24.89 21.90
C ILE A 148 -1.39 24.72 23.39
N ILE A 149 -2.68 24.60 23.71
CA ILE A 149 -3.16 24.16 25.03
C ILE A 149 -3.18 22.64 25.07
N GLU A 150 -3.66 21.98 24.02
CA GLU A 150 -3.91 20.55 24.00
C GLU A 150 -3.71 19.98 22.58
N LEU A 151 -3.11 18.79 22.51
CA LEU A 151 -2.92 18.01 21.29
C LEU A 151 -3.42 16.59 21.53
N GLU A 152 -4.51 16.20 20.88
CA GLU A 152 -5.11 14.87 21.00
C GLU A 152 -5.00 14.10 19.68
N LEU A 153 -4.65 12.82 19.76
CA LEU A 153 -4.79 11.89 18.64
C LEU A 153 -6.24 11.40 18.55
N VAL A 154 -6.91 11.69 17.44
CA VAL A 154 -8.28 11.25 17.16
C VAL A 154 -8.22 9.87 16.52
N GLN A 155 -8.70 8.85 17.22
CA GLN A 155 -8.90 7.53 16.60
C GLN A 155 -10.10 7.59 15.66
N PRO A 156 -10.02 6.95 14.48
CA PRO A 156 -11.21 6.74 13.66
C PRO A 156 -12.24 5.95 14.47
N LYS A 157 -13.47 6.46 14.56
CA LYS A 157 -14.57 5.69 15.15
C LYS A 157 -14.87 4.53 14.20
N ASN A 158 -14.76 3.30 14.72
CA ASN A 158 -15.28 2.09 14.09
C ASN A 158 -16.78 2.23 13.80
#